data_AF-X0SIU3-F1
#
_entry.id   AF-X0SIU3-F1
#
_cell.length_a   1.000
_cell.length_b   1.000
_cell.length_c   1.000
_cell.angle_alpha   90.00
_cell.angle_beta   90.00
_cell.angle_gamma   90.00
#
_symmetry.space_group_name_H-M   'P 1'
#
loop_
_entity.id
_entity.type
_entity.pdbx_description
1 polymer ?
#
loop_
_entity_poly.entity_id
_entity_poly.type
_entity_poly.pdbx_seq_one_letter_code
_entity_poly.pdbx_strand_id
1 'polypeptide(L)'
;MEGSSIPTGSRLSAHVALLNAAVSLPAFAVIIVYVHTLLDFSPSEWTGFAWAVLAHVVVIGGVSEPLRRRALAPVLRYLDARAAKGSAPELSRDAFAAVIRLPQWFQRMMMCLWMVAALSLPVFMHIAGYAGWGLGYRSVVLLVAGMTGALISSVVLFFLLKRDLSPIRDDLARVIDDPEERRSLVTTLSLSSKVQVVTVSLVVASLVFSMTLAYAKTSMTVDTLAAEWELRMLAAIEERLSAAESSSSGGAAGARTPAPGDLAEGLGQVLATLVPDPDLLPYPARFELLDPARLEHLEAGEMRDLVEAVERGVREGSSSKGHQEAVWAWKVLPDERLLVASIPREALRSSLAGLRLVLGIVI
;
A
#
# COMPACT_ATOMS: atom_id res chain seq x y z
N MET A 1 37.70 25.35 23.39
CA MET A 1 36.62 25.24 22.38
C MET A 1 37.29 25.06 21.04
N GLU A 2 37.37 23.83 20.53
CA GLU A 2 37.84 23.58 19.17
C GLU A 2 36.94 24.36 18.20
N GLY A 3 37.53 25.30 17.44
CA GLY A 3 36.78 26.08 16.47
C GLY A 3 36.18 25.13 15.45
N SER A 4 34.86 24.94 15.49
CA SER A 4 34.14 24.12 14.51
C SER A 4 34.41 24.72 13.13
N SER A 5 35.25 24.06 12.35
CA SER A 5 35.61 24.54 11.02
C SER A 5 34.37 24.52 10.13
N ILE A 6 34.05 25.67 9.54
CA ILE A 6 32.95 25.79 8.60
C ILE A 6 33.24 24.86 7.41
N PRO A 7 32.31 24.00 6.99
CA PRO A 7 32.56 23.05 5.92
C PRO A 7 32.76 23.75 4.58
N THR A 8 33.53 23.14 3.67
CA THR A 8 33.61 23.55 2.26
C THR A 8 32.28 23.28 1.54
N GLY A 9 32.05 23.91 0.38
CA GLY A 9 30.85 23.67 -0.41
C GLY A 9 30.67 22.20 -0.80
N SER A 10 31.74 21.53 -1.25
CA SER A 10 31.70 20.11 -1.60
C SER A 10 31.31 19.21 -0.42
N ARG A 11 31.86 19.46 0.77
CA ARG A 11 31.56 18.71 2.00
C ARG A 11 30.11 18.92 2.44
N LEU A 12 29.61 20.16 2.37
CA LEU A 12 28.20 20.45 2.69
C LEU A 12 27.26 19.75 1.69
N SER A 13 27.56 19.81 0.40
CA SER A 13 26.72 19.17 -0.63
C SER A 13 26.63 17.65 -0.45
N ALA A 14 27.76 16.99 -0.17
CA ALA A 14 27.82 15.57 0.10
C ALA A 14 27.06 15.22 1.39
N HIS A 15 27.23 16.01 2.45
CA HIS A 15 26.52 15.82 3.72
C HIS A 15 25.01 15.93 3.56
N VAL A 16 24.51 16.95 2.84
CA VAL A 16 23.08 17.12 2.59
C VAL A 16 22.50 15.96 1.77
N ALA A 17 23.24 15.45 0.78
CA ALA A 17 22.83 14.28 0.01
C ALA A 17 22.75 13.01 0.88
N LEU A 18 23.77 12.79 1.72
CA LEU A 18 23.81 11.66 2.66
C LEU A 18 22.66 11.75 3.68
N LEU A 19 22.43 12.93 4.24
CA LEU A 19 21.35 13.19 5.19
C LEU A 19 19.99 12.88 4.56
N ASN A 20 19.78 13.31 3.31
CA ASN A 20 18.55 13.04 2.57
C ASN A 20 18.31 11.53 2.39
N ALA A 21 19.35 10.79 2.02
CA ALA A 21 19.27 9.32 1.89
C ALA A 21 19.00 8.65 3.24
N ALA A 22 19.75 9.04 4.28
CA ALA A 22 19.62 8.47 5.63
C ALA A 22 18.23 8.67 6.24
N VAL A 23 17.61 9.84 6.03
CA VAL A 23 16.26 10.13 6.52
C VAL A 23 15.18 9.41 5.71
N SER A 24 15.44 9.11 4.44
CA SER A 24 14.50 8.39 3.57
C SER A 24 14.42 6.91 3.89
N LEU A 25 15.49 6.29 4.40
CA LEU A 25 15.54 4.86 4.70
C LEU A 25 14.50 4.42 5.76
N PRO A 26 14.37 5.06 6.93
CA PRO A 26 13.32 4.72 7.90
C PRO A 26 11.91 4.93 7.34
N ALA A 27 11.68 6.00 6.58
CA ALA A 27 10.39 6.26 5.95
C ALA A 27 10.03 5.15 4.95
N PHE A 28 11.02 4.72 4.16
CA PHE A 28 10.86 3.59 3.25
C PHE A 28 10.57 2.27 4.00
N ALA A 29 11.27 2.01 5.11
CA ALA A 29 11.00 0.83 5.93
C ALA A 29 9.55 0.81 6.47
N VAL A 30 9.04 1.96 6.93
CA VAL A 30 7.63 2.11 7.35
C VAL A 30 6.68 1.79 6.19
N ILE A 31 6.97 2.29 4.98
CA ILE A 31 6.17 2.00 3.79
C ILE A 31 6.18 0.51 3.46
N ILE A 32 7.35 -0.14 3.50
CA ILE A 32 7.45 -1.59 3.26
C ILE A 32 6.63 -2.38 4.27
N VAL A 33 6.67 -2.02 5.57
CA VAL A 33 5.81 -2.65 6.58
C VAL A 33 4.33 -2.42 6.26
N TYR A 34 3.95 -1.20 5.86
CA TYR A 34 2.57 -0.86 5.51
C TYR A 34 2.07 -1.66 4.31
N VAL A 35 2.86 -1.69 3.24
CA VAL A 35 2.57 -2.46 2.03
C VAL A 35 2.50 -3.95 2.37
N HIS A 36 3.47 -4.49 3.11
CA HIS A 36 3.50 -5.91 3.45
C HIS A 36 2.35 -6.36 4.35
N THR A 37 1.87 -5.49 5.23
CA THR A 37 0.78 -5.82 6.17
C THR A 37 -0.61 -5.62 5.59
N LEU A 38 -0.77 -4.70 4.64
CA LEU A 38 -2.09 -4.34 4.10
C LEU A 38 -2.31 -4.75 2.65
N LEU A 39 -1.23 -5.06 1.93
CA LEU A 39 -1.26 -5.48 0.55
C LEU A 39 -0.64 -6.87 0.46
N ASP A 40 -1.49 -7.88 0.30
CA ASP A 40 -1.10 -9.27 0.14
C ASP A 40 -0.49 -9.50 -1.25
N PHE A 41 0.66 -8.88 -1.56
CA PHE A 41 1.32 -9.05 -2.85
C PHE A 41 1.79 -10.48 -3.04
N SER A 42 1.51 -11.01 -4.23
CA SER A 42 2.18 -12.20 -4.73
C SER A 42 3.69 -11.96 -4.92
N PRO A 43 4.53 -13.01 -4.97
CA PRO A 43 5.98 -12.85 -5.20
C PRO A 43 6.34 -12.10 -6.50
N SER A 44 5.54 -12.29 -7.55
CA SER A 44 5.73 -11.58 -8.83
C SER A 44 5.38 -10.10 -8.73
N GLU A 45 4.35 -9.73 -7.96
CA GLU A 45 4.00 -8.35 -7.66
C GLU A 45 5.05 -7.67 -6.78
N TRP A 46 5.63 -8.37 -5.80
CA TRP A 46 6.77 -7.85 -5.03
C TRP A 46 7.95 -7.51 -5.93
N THR A 47 8.24 -8.38 -6.89
CA THR A 47 9.31 -8.17 -7.87
C THR A 47 9.00 -6.96 -8.76
N GLY A 48 7.78 -6.88 -9.29
CA GLY A 48 7.31 -5.74 -10.08
C GLY A 48 7.36 -4.42 -9.30
N PHE A 49 6.91 -4.44 -8.05
CA PHE A 49 6.95 -3.29 -7.15
C PHE A 49 8.38 -2.85 -6.86
N ALA A 50 9.31 -3.78 -6.62
CA ALA A 50 10.72 -3.45 -6.42
C ALA A 50 11.33 -2.77 -7.67
N TRP A 51 11.03 -3.26 -8.87
CA TRP A 51 11.44 -2.61 -10.12
C TRP A 51 10.81 -1.23 -10.29
N ALA A 52 9.52 -1.08 -9.97
CA ALA A 52 8.81 0.20 -10.01
C ALA A 52 9.47 1.23 -9.08
N VAL A 53 9.77 0.82 -7.84
CA VAL A 53 10.48 1.65 -6.85
C VAL A 53 11.88 2.01 -7.35
N LEU A 54 12.63 1.06 -7.89
CA LEU A 54 13.99 1.32 -8.41
C LEU A 54 13.95 2.31 -9.58
N ALA A 55 13.08 2.10 -10.56
CA ALA A 55 12.89 3.00 -11.68
C ALA A 55 12.51 4.41 -11.18
N HIS A 56 11.61 4.47 -10.20
CA HIS A 56 11.20 5.72 -9.58
C HIS A 56 12.36 6.44 -8.87
N VAL A 57 13.19 5.72 -8.10
CA VAL A 57 14.37 6.28 -7.43
C VAL A 57 15.36 6.84 -8.46
N VAL A 58 15.56 6.17 -9.59
CA VAL A 58 16.43 6.67 -10.66
C VAL A 58 15.88 7.96 -11.27
N VAL A 59 14.59 7.98 -11.63
CA VAL A 59 13.94 9.16 -12.23
C VAL A 59 13.94 10.34 -11.26
N ILE A 60 13.48 10.14 -10.03
CA ILE A 60 13.45 11.18 -9.00
C ILE A 60 14.84 11.60 -8.60
N GLY A 61 15.81 10.69 -8.48
CA GLY A 61 17.21 11.03 -8.24
C GLY A 61 17.75 11.96 -9.32
N GLY A 62 17.49 11.65 -10.59
CA GLY A 62 17.88 12.47 -11.73
C GLY A 62 17.24 13.86 -11.74
N VAL A 63 15.97 13.99 -11.33
CA VAL A 63 15.26 15.28 -11.27
C VAL A 63 15.59 16.08 -10.00
N SER A 64 15.73 15.42 -8.87
CA SER A 64 15.94 16.06 -7.56
C SER A 64 17.36 16.61 -7.43
N GLU A 65 18.38 15.96 -8.01
CA GLU A 65 19.76 16.42 -7.93
C GLU A 65 19.99 17.84 -8.51
N PRO A 66 19.55 18.17 -9.74
CA PRO A 66 19.71 19.53 -10.26
C PRO A 66 18.90 20.57 -9.47
N LEU A 67 17.71 20.21 -8.99
CA LEU A 67 16.91 21.09 -8.13
C LEU A 67 17.62 21.37 -6.79
N ARG A 68 18.18 20.32 -6.18
CA ARG A 68 18.97 20.37 -4.95
C ARG A 68 20.20 21.27 -5.12
N ARG A 69 20.95 21.08 -6.21
CA ARG A 69 22.11 21.92 -6.54
C ARG A 69 21.73 23.38 -6.72
N ARG A 70 20.64 23.66 -7.43
CA ARG A 70 20.12 25.04 -7.62
C ARG A 70 19.74 25.68 -6.28
N ALA A 71 19.07 24.96 -5.40
CA ALA A 71 18.69 25.46 -4.08
C ALA A 71 19.92 25.74 -3.19
N LEU A 72 20.94 24.89 -3.25
CA LEU A 72 22.18 25.04 -2.49
C LEU A 72 23.16 26.07 -3.07
N ALA A 73 23.06 26.38 -4.37
CA ALA A 73 24.06 27.17 -5.10
C ALA A 73 24.48 28.49 -4.42
N PRO A 74 23.59 29.31 -3.82
CA PRO A 74 24.02 30.52 -3.11
C PRO A 74 24.95 30.23 -1.93
N VAL A 75 24.65 29.19 -1.15
CA VAL A 75 25.45 28.78 0.01
C VAL A 75 26.79 28.22 -0.44
N LEU A 76 26.80 27.38 -1.48
CA LEU A 76 28.02 26.78 -2.02
C LEU A 76 28.97 27.85 -2.56
N ARG A 77 28.47 28.80 -3.38
CA ARG A 77 29.28 29.90 -3.92
C ARG A 77 29.93 30.74 -2.81
N TYR A 78 29.19 31.02 -1.73
CA TYR A 78 29.75 31.74 -0.58
C TYR A 78 30.86 30.94 0.12
N LEU A 79 30.64 29.65 0.39
CA LEU A 79 31.61 28.80 1.07
C LEU A 79 32.90 28.64 0.26
N ASP A 80 32.77 28.48 -1.06
CA ASP A 80 33.92 28.33 -1.96
C ASP A 80 34.71 29.64 -2.08
N ALA A 81 34.03 30.78 -2.20
CA ALA A 81 34.67 32.10 -2.20
C ALA A 81 35.41 32.37 -0.88
N ARG A 82 34.75 32.08 0.26
CA ARG A 82 35.36 32.19 1.59
C ARG A 82 36.61 31.31 1.72
N ALA A 83 36.56 30.08 1.23
CA ALA A 83 37.72 29.18 1.23
C ALA A 83 38.89 29.74 0.39
N ALA A 84 38.58 30.44 -0.70
CA ALA A 84 39.55 31.16 -1.53
C ALA A 84 40.01 32.51 -0.92
N LYS A 85 39.65 32.81 0.34
CA LYS A 85 39.96 34.05 1.08
C LYS A 85 39.39 35.33 0.44
N GLY A 86 38.34 35.22 -0.38
CA GLY A 86 37.61 36.37 -0.93
C GLY A 86 36.13 36.24 -0.66
N SER A 87 35.51 37.18 0.04
CA SER A 87 34.04 37.20 0.17
C SER A 87 33.50 38.56 -0.23
N ALA A 88 32.87 38.63 -1.40
CA ALA A 88 32.07 39.80 -1.76
C ALA A 88 30.85 39.91 -0.82
N PRO A 89 30.50 41.11 -0.32
CA PRO A 89 29.34 41.32 0.56
C PRO A 89 28.01 40.83 -0.01
N GLU A 90 27.85 40.80 -1.33
CA GLU A 90 26.64 40.32 -1.98
C GLU A 90 26.44 38.81 -1.79
N LEU A 91 27.53 38.03 -1.78
CA LEU A 91 27.45 36.57 -1.62
C LEU A 91 27.02 36.17 -0.21
N SER A 92 27.36 36.95 0.82
CA SER A 92 26.93 36.67 2.19
C SER A 92 25.44 36.90 2.38
N ARG A 93 24.87 37.97 1.78
CA ARG A 93 23.42 38.26 1.79
C ARG A 93 22.61 37.12 1.17
N ASP A 94 22.99 36.72 -0.04
CA ASP A 94 22.35 35.63 -0.77
C ASP A 94 22.44 34.29 -0.02
N ALA A 95 23.63 33.97 0.50
CA ALA A 95 23.84 32.76 1.27
C ALA A 95 23.04 32.77 2.57
N PHE A 96 22.96 33.89 3.28
CA PHE A 96 22.18 34.00 4.52
C PHE A 96 20.69 33.76 4.26
N ALA A 97 20.12 34.43 3.25
CA ALA A 97 18.73 34.22 2.85
C ALA A 97 18.48 32.78 2.38
N ALA A 98 19.44 32.15 1.69
CA ALA A 98 19.32 30.76 1.24
C ALA A 98 19.39 29.77 2.41
N VAL A 99 20.32 29.92 3.35
CA VAL A 99 20.47 29.06 4.54
C VAL A 99 19.19 29.04 5.38
N ILE A 100 18.53 30.20 5.54
CA ILE A 100 17.27 30.29 6.28
C ILE A 100 16.12 29.57 5.55
N ARG A 101 16.06 29.66 4.22
CA ARG A 101 14.99 29.08 3.40
C ARG A 101 15.19 27.60 3.08
N LEU A 102 16.43 27.12 3.09
CA LEU A 102 16.81 25.77 2.63
C LEU A 102 16.01 24.66 3.32
N PRO A 103 15.88 24.61 4.66
CA PRO A 103 15.14 23.54 5.32
C PRO A 103 13.68 23.46 4.88
N GLN A 104 13.01 24.60 4.69
CA GLN A 104 11.62 24.66 4.23
C GLN A 104 11.49 24.20 2.77
N TRP A 105 12.47 24.59 1.94
CA TRP A 105 12.51 24.16 0.54
C TRP A 105 12.68 22.64 0.44
N PHE A 106 13.60 22.05 1.19
CA PHE A 106 13.79 20.59 1.24
C PHE A 106 12.56 19.87 1.79
N GLN A 107 11.92 20.40 2.83
CA GLN A 107 10.68 19.86 3.38
C GLN A 107 9.58 19.77 2.31
N ARG A 108 9.34 20.88 1.58
CA ARG A 108 8.34 20.93 0.50
C ARG A 108 8.73 20.04 -0.68
N MET A 109 10.00 20.04 -1.07
CA MET A 109 10.49 19.17 -2.12
C MET A 109 10.23 17.70 -1.77
N MET A 110 10.63 17.25 -0.57
CA MET A 110 10.41 15.88 -0.13
C MET A 110 8.93 15.51 -0.13
N MET A 111 8.06 16.38 0.38
CA MET A 111 6.61 16.23 0.28
C MET A 111 6.16 15.95 -1.16
N CYS A 112 6.53 16.82 -2.10
CA CYS A 112 6.15 16.66 -3.49
C CYS A 112 6.72 15.38 -4.11
N LEU A 113 7.99 15.05 -3.87
CA LEU A 113 8.62 13.87 -4.44
C LEU A 113 7.94 12.57 -3.95
N TRP A 114 7.64 12.47 -2.65
CA TRP A 114 6.92 11.33 -2.10
C TRP A 114 5.49 11.22 -2.61
N MET A 115 4.78 12.34 -2.80
CA MET A 115 3.45 12.33 -3.41
C MET A 115 3.49 11.85 -4.86
N VAL A 116 4.49 12.30 -5.63
CA VAL A 116 4.70 11.81 -7.00
C VAL A 116 5.02 10.32 -6.99
N ALA A 117 5.81 9.82 -6.04
CA ALA A 117 6.05 8.38 -5.85
C ALA A 117 4.76 7.61 -5.61
N ALA A 118 3.99 8.06 -4.63
CA ALA A 118 2.78 7.38 -4.20
C ALA A 118 1.70 7.32 -5.30
N LEU A 119 1.66 8.33 -6.17
CA LEU A 119 0.73 8.39 -7.31
C LEU A 119 1.24 7.65 -8.56
N SER A 120 2.55 7.65 -8.80
CA SER A 120 3.12 7.04 -10.01
C SER A 120 3.33 5.53 -9.90
N LEU A 121 3.62 5.01 -8.71
CA LEU A 121 3.83 3.57 -8.51
C LEU A 121 2.60 2.72 -8.87
N PRO A 122 1.36 3.05 -8.47
CA PRO A 122 0.20 2.27 -8.88
C PRO A 122 -0.04 2.33 -10.38
N VAL A 123 0.14 3.51 -11.00
CA VAL A 123 0.03 3.68 -12.45
C VAL A 123 1.05 2.79 -13.18
N PHE A 124 2.28 2.74 -12.69
CA PHE A 124 3.31 1.85 -13.23
C PHE A 124 2.90 0.37 -13.11
N MET A 125 2.46 -0.06 -11.93
CA MET A 125 2.02 -1.44 -11.70
C MET A 125 0.84 -1.81 -12.60
N HIS A 126 -0.10 -0.89 -12.80
CA HIS A 126 -1.22 -1.09 -13.72
C HIS A 126 -0.77 -1.24 -15.18
N ILE A 127 0.11 -0.36 -15.65
CA ILE A 127 0.66 -0.42 -17.03
C ILE A 127 1.48 -1.70 -17.23
N ALA A 128 2.17 -2.18 -16.20
CA ALA A 128 2.94 -3.42 -16.23
C ALA A 128 2.07 -4.69 -16.26
N GLY A 129 0.73 -4.56 -16.24
CA GLY A 129 -0.19 -5.69 -16.37
C GLY A 129 -0.54 -6.39 -15.06
N TYR A 130 -0.15 -5.83 -13.91
CA TYR A 130 -0.57 -6.38 -12.63
C TYR A 130 -2.03 -6.00 -12.35
N ALA A 131 -2.91 -6.99 -12.36
CA ALA A 131 -4.34 -6.82 -12.07
C ALA A 131 -4.57 -6.17 -10.69
N GLY A 132 -5.65 -5.41 -10.55
CA GLY A 132 -6.03 -4.78 -9.27
C GLY A 132 -5.29 -3.49 -8.88
N TRP A 133 -4.35 -3.01 -9.70
CA TRP A 133 -3.58 -1.78 -9.46
C TRP A 133 -4.16 -0.48 -10.05
N GLY A 134 -5.43 -0.50 -10.50
CA GLY A 134 -6.15 0.71 -10.91
C GLY A 134 -6.44 1.68 -9.75
N LEU A 135 -7.42 2.58 -9.89
CA LEU A 135 -7.84 3.54 -8.84
C LEU A 135 -8.58 2.88 -7.64
N GLY A 136 -8.14 1.71 -7.19
CA GLY A 136 -8.74 0.92 -6.12
C GLY A 136 -8.03 1.04 -4.77
N TYR A 137 -8.40 0.16 -3.85
CA TYR A 137 -7.89 0.09 -2.47
C TYR A 137 -6.35 0.07 -2.40
N ARG A 138 -5.68 -0.72 -3.26
CA ARG A 138 -4.21 -0.84 -3.25
C ARG A 138 -3.50 0.50 -3.49
N SER A 139 -4.04 1.30 -4.42
CA SER A 139 -3.56 2.64 -4.73
C SER A 139 -3.79 3.61 -3.58
N VAL A 140 -4.93 3.51 -2.90
CA VAL A 140 -5.20 4.30 -1.69
C VAL A 140 -4.19 3.96 -0.60
N VAL A 141 -4.01 2.67 -0.28
CA VAL A 141 -3.02 2.23 0.74
C VAL A 141 -1.62 2.74 0.42
N LEU A 142 -1.19 2.66 -0.84
CA LEU A 142 0.13 3.17 -1.22
C LEU A 142 0.22 4.70 -1.12
N LEU A 143 -0.86 5.42 -1.45
CA LEU A 143 -0.97 6.86 -1.22
C LEU A 143 -0.83 7.20 0.27
N VAL A 144 -1.54 6.49 1.15
CA VAL A 144 -1.44 6.64 2.61
C VAL A 144 -0.02 6.41 3.10
N ALA A 145 0.59 5.31 2.66
CA ALA A 145 1.94 4.93 3.05
C ALA A 145 2.95 6.00 2.60
N GLY A 146 2.86 6.45 1.34
CA GLY A 146 3.69 7.50 0.78
C GLY A 146 3.54 8.84 1.50
N MET A 147 2.31 9.26 1.81
CA MET A 147 2.04 10.47 2.59
C MET A 147 2.64 10.40 3.99
N THR A 148 2.54 9.23 4.64
CA THR A 148 3.09 9.00 5.98
C THR A 148 4.62 9.07 5.95
N GLY A 149 5.25 8.38 4.99
CA GLY A 149 6.69 8.45 4.76
C GLY A 149 7.17 9.86 4.43
N ALA A 150 6.41 10.61 3.63
CA ALA A 150 6.67 12.02 3.34
C ALA A 150 6.69 12.85 4.63
N LEU A 151 5.66 12.71 5.48
CA LEU A 151 5.52 13.49 6.70
C LEU A 151 6.69 13.27 7.65
N ILE A 152 6.99 12.00 7.94
CA ILE A 152 8.08 11.63 8.84
C ILE A 152 9.41 12.15 8.29
N SER A 153 9.74 11.83 7.02
CA SER A 153 11.02 12.21 6.43
C SER A 153 11.19 13.72 6.31
N SER A 154 10.15 14.46 5.90
CA SER A 154 10.22 15.90 5.72
C SER A 154 10.41 16.67 7.03
N VAL A 155 9.76 16.24 8.12
CA VAL A 155 9.88 16.85 9.45
C VAL A 155 11.27 16.59 10.01
N VAL A 156 11.74 15.34 9.96
CA VAL A 156 13.08 14.98 10.43
C VAL A 156 14.15 15.72 9.63
N LEU A 157 14.06 15.74 8.30
CA LEU A 157 15.02 16.43 7.44
C LEU A 157 15.03 17.94 7.70
N PHE A 158 13.86 18.56 7.93
CA PHE A 158 13.77 19.98 8.28
C PHE A 158 14.58 20.31 9.54
N PHE A 159 14.41 19.54 10.61
CA PHE A 159 15.11 19.79 11.87
C PHE A 159 16.61 19.51 11.77
N LEU A 160 17.00 18.43 11.09
CA LEU A 160 18.41 18.09 10.91
C LEU A 160 19.13 19.13 10.05
N LEU A 161 18.54 19.57 8.93
CA LEU A 161 19.11 20.66 8.12
C LEU A 161 19.19 21.97 8.90
N LYS A 162 18.16 22.32 9.67
CA LYS A 162 18.19 23.53 10.49
C LYS A 162 19.32 23.50 11.52
N ARG A 163 19.56 22.35 12.14
CA ARG A 163 20.67 22.13 13.08
C ARG A 163 22.02 22.25 12.36
N ASP A 164 22.19 21.49 11.28
CA ASP A 164 23.47 21.36 10.58
C ASP A 164 23.87 22.65 9.85
N LEU A 165 22.91 23.48 9.46
CA LEU A 165 23.15 24.80 8.86
C LEU A 165 23.31 25.92 9.90
N SER A 166 23.04 25.67 11.19
CA SER A 166 23.17 26.70 12.24
C SER A 166 24.56 27.34 12.29
N PRO A 167 25.68 26.58 12.24
CA PRO A 167 27.01 27.19 12.27
C PRO A 167 27.27 28.15 11.11
N ILE A 168 26.79 27.80 9.90
CA ILE A 168 26.93 28.64 8.70
C ILE A 168 26.06 29.90 8.84
N ARG A 169 24.82 29.75 9.34
CA ARG A 169 23.93 30.88 9.63
C ARG A 169 24.57 31.84 10.64
N ASP A 170 25.12 31.32 11.72
CA ASP A 170 25.66 32.12 12.82
C ASP A 170 26.94 32.85 12.39
N ASP A 171 27.76 32.23 11.53
CA ASP A 171 28.90 32.89 10.90
C ASP A 171 28.46 33.99 9.92
N LEU A 172 27.51 33.71 9.02
CA LEU A 172 26.96 34.71 8.10
C LEU A 172 26.31 35.89 8.84
N ALA A 173 25.65 35.63 9.97
CA ALA A 173 25.05 36.66 10.81
C ALA A 173 26.09 37.61 11.44
N ARG A 174 27.34 37.16 11.64
CA ARG A 174 28.45 38.02 12.10
C ARG A 174 29.07 38.83 10.96
N VAL A 175 28.95 38.37 9.73
CA VAL A 175 29.45 39.10 8.54
C VAL A 175 28.48 40.21 8.13
N ILE A 176 27.18 39.99 8.32
CA ILE A 176 26.14 41.00 8.06
C ILE A 176 25.89 41.75 9.37
N ASP A 177 26.62 42.82 9.63
CA ASP A 177 26.59 43.55 10.91
C ASP A 177 25.21 44.13 11.25
N ASP A 178 24.49 44.65 10.25
CA ASP A 178 23.20 45.33 10.46
C ASP A 178 22.06 44.35 10.82
N PRO A 179 21.47 44.46 12.03
CA PRO A 179 20.34 43.63 12.43
C PRO A 179 19.07 43.84 11.58
N GLU A 180 18.81 45.04 11.07
CA GLU A 180 17.62 45.30 10.24
C GLU A 180 17.78 44.65 8.87
N GLU A 181 18.98 44.75 8.29
CA GLU A 181 19.32 44.01 7.07
C GLU A 181 19.10 42.50 7.27
N ARG A 182 19.62 41.91 8.36
CA ARG A 182 19.41 40.48 8.66
C ARG A 182 17.92 40.13 8.77
N ARG A 183 17.11 40.95 9.44
CA ARG A 183 15.67 40.71 9.58
C ARG A 183 14.96 40.72 8.23
N SER A 184 15.33 41.64 7.33
CA SER A 184 14.73 41.73 5.99
C SER A 184 14.96 40.48 5.13
N LEU A 185 16.07 39.76 5.37
CA LEU A 185 16.42 38.53 4.66
C LEU A 185 15.74 37.27 5.22
N VAL A 186 15.18 37.34 6.44
CA VAL A 186 14.52 36.20 7.09
C VAL A 186 13.06 36.14 6.68
N THR A 187 12.70 35.16 5.86
CA THR A 187 11.30 34.84 5.60
C THR A 187 10.73 34.07 6.80
N THR A 188 9.97 34.74 7.65
CA THR A 188 9.26 34.08 8.74
C THR A 188 7.99 33.42 8.24
N LEU A 189 7.77 32.16 8.60
CA LEU A 189 6.45 31.55 8.49
C LEU A 189 5.63 32.00 9.69
N SER A 190 4.39 32.43 9.44
CA SER A 190 3.45 32.78 10.50
C SER A 190 3.27 31.60 11.47
N LEU A 191 3.04 31.88 12.75
CA LEU A 191 2.77 30.83 13.75
C LEU A 191 1.53 30.03 13.34
N SER A 192 0.50 30.71 12.82
CA SER A 192 -0.73 30.08 12.31
C SER A 192 -0.43 29.05 11.22
N SER A 193 0.40 29.38 10.22
CA SER A 193 0.74 28.45 9.13
C SER A 193 1.48 27.22 9.64
N LYS A 194 2.35 27.37 10.64
CA LYS A 194 3.06 26.23 11.26
C LYS A 194 2.09 25.31 11.98
N VAL A 195 1.19 25.88 12.79
CA VAL A 195 0.17 25.14 13.53
C VAL A 195 -0.77 24.44 12.56
N GLN A 196 -1.29 25.15 11.54
CA GLN A 196 -2.17 24.58 10.53
C GLN A 196 -1.53 23.39 9.80
N VAL A 197 -0.28 23.51 9.35
CA VAL A 197 0.40 22.40 8.66
C VAL A 197 0.51 21.19 9.58
N VAL A 198 0.94 21.36 10.83
CA VAL A 198 1.08 20.24 11.78
C VAL A 198 -0.28 19.62 12.10
N THR A 199 -1.29 20.44 12.40
CA THR A 199 -2.64 19.98 12.74
C THR A 199 -3.29 19.26 11.56
N VAL A 200 -3.27 19.85 10.37
CA VAL A 200 -3.85 19.24 9.16
C VAL A 200 -3.12 17.94 8.83
N SER A 201 -1.78 17.91 8.87
CA SER A 201 -1.03 16.68 8.60
C SER A 201 -1.35 15.58 9.61
N LEU A 202 -1.45 15.90 10.90
CA LEU A 202 -1.78 14.91 11.94
C LEU A 202 -3.21 14.39 11.78
N VAL A 203 -4.19 15.29 11.62
CA VAL A 203 -5.61 14.91 11.47
C VAL A 203 -5.81 14.08 10.21
N VAL A 204 -5.25 14.50 9.07
CA VAL A 204 -5.37 13.76 7.80
C VAL A 204 -4.69 12.39 7.94
N ALA A 205 -3.47 12.31 8.49
CA ALA A 205 -2.79 11.03 8.67
C ALA A 205 -3.58 10.08 9.59
N SER A 206 -4.10 10.57 10.71
CA SER A 206 -4.92 9.78 11.65
C SER A 206 -6.24 9.32 11.03
N LEU A 207 -6.93 10.20 10.31
CA LEU A 207 -8.19 9.88 9.64
C LEU A 207 -7.98 8.79 8.59
N VAL A 208 -6.98 8.99 7.73
CA VAL A 208 -6.66 8.08 6.64
C VAL A 208 -6.19 6.72 7.17
N PHE A 209 -5.36 6.69 8.21
CA PHE A 209 -4.97 5.45 8.88
C PHE A 209 -6.19 4.72 9.48
N SER A 210 -7.06 5.45 10.18
CA SER A 210 -8.26 4.88 10.80
C SER A 210 -9.22 4.31 9.75
N MET A 211 -9.44 5.03 8.65
CA MET A 211 -10.25 4.56 7.52
C MET A 211 -9.66 3.31 6.86
N THR A 212 -8.34 3.28 6.67
CA THR A 212 -7.65 2.14 6.05
C THR A 212 -7.73 0.91 6.96
N LEU A 213 -7.52 1.09 8.26
CA LEU A 213 -7.64 0.01 9.24
C LEU A 213 -9.08 -0.49 9.38
N ALA A 214 -10.05 0.42 9.42
CA ALA A 214 -11.47 0.07 9.45
C ALA A 214 -11.88 -0.69 8.17
N TYR A 215 -11.40 -0.24 7.01
CA TYR A 215 -11.61 -0.93 5.74
C TYR A 215 -11.00 -2.34 5.77
N ALA A 216 -9.74 -2.47 6.21
CA ALA A 216 -9.04 -3.76 6.27
C ALA A 216 -9.79 -4.73 7.19
N LYS A 217 -10.14 -4.27 8.41
CA LYS A 217 -10.90 -5.08 9.39
C LYS A 217 -12.26 -5.50 8.86
N THR A 218 -12.99 -4.58 8.21
CA THR A 218 -14.31 -4.88 7.64
C THR A 218 -14.19 -5.88 6.50
N SER A 219 -13.20 -5.71 5.62
CA SER A 219 -12.96 -6.62 4.50
C SER A 219 -12.62 -8.02 5.00
N MET A 220 -11.71 -8.15 5.95
CA MET A 220 -11.38 -9.45 6.58
C MET A 220 -12.61 -10.11 7.22
N THR A 221 -13.45 -9.32 7.91
CA THR A 221 -14.68 -9.83 8.54
C THR A 221 -15.64 -10.39 7.49
N VAL A 222 -15.82 -9.66 6.38
CA VAL A 222 -16.70 -10.08 5.28
C VAL A 222 -16.15 -11.32 4.59
N ASP A 223 -14.84 -11.38 4.37
CA ASP A 223 -14.20 -12.54 3.78
C ASP A 223 -14.34 -13.79 4.67
N THR A 224 -14.17 -13.63 5.98
CA THR A 224 -14.35 -14.72 6.95
C THR A 224 -15.80 -15.19 6.98
N LEU A 225 -16.77 -14.26 6.99
CA LEU A 225 -18.19 -14.60 6.92
C LEU A 225 -18.57 -15.30 5.61
N ALA A 226 -18.02 -14.84 4.49
CA ALA A 226 -18.22 -15.48 3.18
C ALA A 226 -17.66 -16.90 3.18
N ALA A 227 -16.43 -17.11 3.65
CA ALA A 227 -15.81 -18.42 3.76
C ALA A 227 -16.58 -19.36 4.70
N GLU A 228 -17.03 -18.88 5.87
CA GLU A 228 -17.88 -19.66 6.78
C GLU A 228 -19.21 -20.06 6.14
N TRP A 229 -19.81 -19.13 5.39
CA TRP A 229 -21.06 -19.38 4.69
C TRP A 229 -20.87 -20.41 3.57
N GLU A 230 -19.81 -20.31 2.78
CA GLU A 230 -19.46 -21.30 1.75
C GLU A 230 -19.21 -22.69 2.35
N LEU A 231 -18.47 -22.78 3.46
CA LEU A 231 -18.25 -24.05 4.17
C LEU A 231 -19.55 -24.69 4.66
N ARG A 232 -20.48 -23.89 5.21
CA ARG A 232 -21.80 -24.39 5.62
C ARG A 232 -22.62 -24.89 4.43
N MET A 233 -22.55 -24.18 3.30
CA MET A 233 -23.19 -24.61 2.06
C MET A 233 -22.61 -25.92 1.54
N LEU A 234 -21.28 -26.08 1.54
CA LEU A 234 -20.61 -27.31 1.14
C LEU A 234 -21.02 -28.50 2.01
N ALA A 235 -21.09 -28.31 3.34
CA ALA A 235 -21.55 -29.35 4.27
C ALA A 235 -23.02 -29.76 4.03
N ALA A 236 -23.89 -28.78 3.78
CA ALA A 236 -25.31 -29.05 3.48
C ALA A 236 -25.48 -29.79 2.14
N ILE A 237 -24.67 -29.47 1.14
CA ILE A 237 -24.67 -30.18 -0.15
C ILE A 237 -24.23 -31.63 0.04
N GLU A 238 -23.15 -31.87 0.79
CA GLU A 238 -22.65 -33.22 1.08
C GLU A 238 -23.71 -34.06 1.79
N GLU A 239 -24.35 -33.54 2.85
CA GLU A 239 -25.40 -34.26 3.60
C GLU A 239 -26.54 -34.70 2.67
N ARG A 240 -26.95 -33.82 1.76
CA ARG A 240 -28.00 -34.11 0.78
C ARG A 240 -27.58 -35.15 -0.24
N LEU A 241 -26.35 -35.08 -0.74
CA LEU A 241 -25.80 -36.08 -1.67
C LEU A 241 -25.74 -37.45 -0.99
N SER A 242 -25.24 -37.53 0.25
CA SER A 242 -25.21 -38.78 1.03
C SER A 242 -26.61 -39.33 1.31
N ALA A 243 -27.60 -38.48 1.58
CA ALA A 243 -28.99 -38.89 1.77
C ALA A 243 -29.62 -39.44 0.48
N ALA A 244 -29.29 -38.85 -0.67
CA ALA A 244 -29.76 -39.32 -1.98
C ALA A 244 -29.17 -40.69 -2.34
N GLU A 245 -27.87 -40.92 -2.08
CA GLU A 245 -27.20 -42.22 -2.29
C GLU A 245 -27.75 -43.31 -1.36
N SER A 246 -28.03 -42.95 -0.10
CA SER A 246 -28.65 -43.86 0.86
C SER A 246 -30.09 -44.25 0.44
N SER A 247 -30.80 -43.34 -0.22
CA SER A 247 -32.16 -43.57 -0.70
C SER A 247 -32.19 -44.41 -1.99
N SER A 248 -31.18 -44.27 -2.86
CA SER A 248 -31.09 -45.02 -4.12
C SER A 248 -30.57 -46.45 -3.93
N SER A 249 -29.71 -46.69 -2.94
CA SER A 249 -29.20 -48.03 -2.61
C SER A 249 -30.27 -48.99 -2.04
N GLY A 250 -31.43 -48.48 -1.63
CA GLY A 250 -32.57 -49.29 -1.18
C GLY A 250 -33.45 -49.90 -2.29
N GLY A 251 -33.23 -49.57 -3.56
CA GLY A 251 -34.07 -50.02 -4.68
C GLY A 251 -33.27 -50.30 -5.95
N ALA A 252 -33.10 -51.58 -6.28
CA ALA A 252 -32.51 -52.15 -7.49
C ALA A 252 -30.97 -52.19 -7.56
N ALA A 253 -30.45 -53.42 -7.52
CA ALA A 253 -29.05 -53.83 -7.62
C ALA A 253 -28.41 -53.63 -9.01
N GLY A 254 -28.48 -52.42 -9.55
CA GLY A 254 -27.88 -52.04 -10.83
C GLY A 254 -27.30 -50.64 -10.80
N ALA A 255 -26.32 -50.40 -9.92
CA ALA A 255 -25.71 -49.10 -9.72
C ALA A 255 -24.92 -48.65 -10.96
N ARG A 256 -25.52 -47.78 -11.77
CA ARG A 256 -24.77 -46.88 -12.65
C ARG A 256 -24.20 -45.77 -11.78
N THR A 257 -22.90 -45.56 -11.85
CA THR A 257 -22.27 -44.32 -11.37
C THR A 257 -23.02 -43.16 -12.04
N PRO A 258 -23.58 -42.20 -11.29
CA PRO A 258 -24.29 -41.07 -11.87
C PRO A 258 -23.36 -40.35 -12.85
N ALA A 259 -23.86 -40.04 -14.04
CA ALA A 259 -23.05 -39.30 -15.00
C ALA A 259 -22.74 -37.91 -14.41
N PRO A 260 -21.62 -37.27 -14.75
CA PRO A 260 -21.28 -35.94 -14.26
C PRO A 260 -22.39 -34.89 -14.46
N GLY A 261 -23.24 -35.06 -15.48
CA GLY A 261 -24.42 -34.22 -15.71
C GLY A 261 -25.52 -34.37 -14.67
N ASP A 262 -25.75 -35.58 -14.15
CA ASP A 262 -26.81 -35.87 -13.17
C ASP A 262 -26.49 -35.22 -11.81
N LEU A 263 -25.20 -35.07 -11.49
CA LEU A 263 -24.73 -34.41 -10.28
C LEU A 263 -24.75 -32.89 -10.40
N ALA A 264 -24.48 -32.33 -11.58
CA ALA A 264 -24.65 -30.90 -11.81
C ALA A 264 -26.13 -30.49 -11.70
N GLU A 265 -27.04 -31.33 -12.24
CA GLU A 265 -28.49 -31.13 -12.13
C GLU A 265 -28.99 -31.34 -10.68
N GLY A 266 -28.45 -32.35 -9.98
CA GLY A 266 -28.69 -32.58 -8.55
C GLY A 266 -28.19 -31.44 -7.67
N LEU A 267 -27.01 -30.89 -7.96
CA LEU A 267 -26.48 -29.71 -7.28
C LEU A 267 -27.39 -28.49 -7.51
N GLY A 268 -27.88 -28.30 -8.73
CA GLY A 268 -28.86 -27.27 -9.07
C GLY A 268 -30.17 -27.40 -8.28
N GLN A 269 -30.70 -28.61 -8.13
CA GLN A 269 -31.89 -28.88 -7.32
C GLN A 269 -31.66 -28.73 -5.81
N VAL A 270 -30.50 -29.17 -5.30
CA VAL A 270 -30.10 -29.00 -3.90
C VAL A 270 -29.90 -27.52 -3.57
N LEU A 271 -29.26 -26.75 -4.46
CA LEU A 271 -29.13 -25.30 -4.30
C LEU A 271 -30.49 -24.59 -4.34
N ALA A 272 -31.39 -24.98 -5.26
CA ALA A 272 -32.75 -24.43 -5.36
C ALA A 272 -33.64 -24.76 -4.13
N THR A 273 -33.30 -25.79 -3.35
CA THR A 273 -34.04 -26.19 -2.14
C THR A 273 -33.41 -25.67 -0.85
N LEU A 274 -32.08 -25.52 -0.80
CA LEU A 274 -31.36 -24.90 0.33
C LEU A 274 -31.51 -23.37 0.35
N VAL A 275 -31.77 -22.78 -0.81
CA VAL A 275 -31.95 -21.35 -1.00
C VAL A 275 -33.39 -21.10 -1.47
N PRO A 276 -34.36 -20.98 -0.55
CA PRO A 276 -35.77 -20.84 -0.91
C PRO A 276 -36.09 -19.55 -1.65
N ASP A 277 -35.14 -18.61 -1.70
CA ASP A 277 -35.20 -17.42 -2.53
C ASP A 277 -33.78 -17.06 -3.02
N PRO A 278 -33.46 -17.23 -4.32
CA PRO A 278 -32.16 -16.88 -4.88
C PRO A 278 -31.87 -15.37 -4.75
N ASP A 279 -32.89 -14.52 -4.56
CA ASP A 279 -32.74 -13.10 -4.26
C ASP A 279 -32.35 -12.82 -2.79
N LEU A 280 -32.45 -13.82 -1.91
CA LEU A 280 -31.98 -13.77 -0.51
C LEU A 280 -30.55 -14.28 -0.34
N LEU A 281 -29.90 -14.77 -1.40
CA LEU A 281 -28.46 -15.02 -1.35
C LEU A 281 -27.76 -13.68 -1.16
N PRO A 282 -27.03 -13.47 -0.06
CA PRO A 282 -26.33 -12.20 0.12
C PRO A 282 -25.28 -12.00 -0.98
N TYR A 283 -24.81 -13.08 -1.62
CA TYR A 283 -23.77 -13.04 -2.66
C TYR A 283 -23.97 -14.13 -3.74
N PRO A 284 -23.68 -13.83 -5.02
CA PRO A 284 -23.69 -14.81 -6.11
C PRO A 284 -22.48 -15.74 -5.98
N ALA A 285 -22.70 -16.90 -5.35
CA ALA A 285 -21.70 -17.96 -5.25
C ALA A 285 -21.71 -18.84 -6.50
N ARG A 286 -20.52 -19.25 -6.95
CA ARG A 286 -20.31 -20.25 -7.99
C ARG A 286 -19.91 -21.56 -7.32
N PHE A 287 -20.47 -22.66 -7.80
CA PHE A 287 -20.13 -23.99 -7.33
C PHE A 287 -19.61 -24.81 -8.50
N GLU A 288 -18.44 -25.42 -8.32
CA GLU A 288 -17.79 -26.24 -9.33
C GLU A 288 -17.41 -27.58 -8.69
N LEU A 289 -17.74 -28.67 -9.39
CA LEU A 289 -17.30 -30.01 -9.04
C LEU A 289 -16.10 -30.36 -9.92
N LEU A 290 -14.94 -30.52 -9.30
CA LEU A 290 -13.68 -30.77 -9.99
C LEU A 290 -13.24 -32.21 -9.78
N ASP A 291 -12.84 -32.84 -10.89
CA ASP A 291 -12.03 -34.04 -10.83
C ASP A 291 -10.60 -33.61 -10.41
N PRO A 292 -10.01 -34.21 -9.35
CA PRO A 292 -8.63 -33.93 -8.96
C PRO A 292 -7.63 -34.03 -10.13
N ALA A 293 -7.90 -34.89 -11.12
CA ALA A 293 -7.07 -35.07 -12.31
C ALA A 293 -7.22 -33.93 -13.35
N ARG A 294 -8.25 -33.07 -13.23
CA ARG A 294 -8.55 -31.96 -14.15
C ARG A 294 -8.33 -30.58 -13.53
N LEU A 295 -7.58 -30.53 -12.44
CA LEU A 295 -7.30 -29.28 -11.75
C LEU A 295 -6.58 -28.26 -12.65
N GLU A 296 -5.92 -28.64 -13.75
CA GLU A 296 -5.11 -27.78 -14.64
C GLU A 296 -5.77 -26.49 -15.22
N HIS A 297 -7.05 -26.21 -14.97
CA HIS A 297 -7.80 -25.09 -15.57
C HIS A 297 -8.09 -23.88 -14.64
N LEU A 298 -7.77 -23.95 -13.35
CA LEU A 298 -7.86 -22.79 -12.43
C LEU A 298 -6.51 -22.04 -12.34
N GLU A 299 -6.52 -20.76 -11.95
CA GLU A 299 -5.31 -19.93 -11.93
C GLU A 299 -4.18 -20.51 -11.05
N ALA A 300 -2.95 -20.49 -11.58
CA ALA A 300 -1.80 -21.28 -11.11
C ALA A 300 -1.29 -20.99 -9.68
N GLY A 301 -1.69 -19.86 -9.08
CA GLY A 301 -1.28 -19.49 -7.72
C GLY A 301 -2.22 -20.04 -6.64
N GLU A 302 -3.52 -19.91 -6.85
CA GLU A 302 -4.56 -20.21 -5.87
C GLU A 302 -4.76 -21.71 -5.67
N MET A 303 -4.59 -22.46 -6.76
CA MET A 303 -4.70 -23.92 -6.75
C MET A 303 -3.52 -24.62 -6.11
N ARG A 304 -2.35 -23.99 -6.05
CA ARG A 304 -1.18 -24.60 -5.40
C ARG A 304 -1.44 -24.83 -3.92
N ASP A 305 -2.04 -23.86 -3.24
CA ASP A 305 -2.38 -23.98 -1.82
C ASP A 305 -3.44 -25.07 -1.59
N LEU A 306 -4.43 -25.16 -2.49
CA LEU A 306 -5.49 -26.17 -2.43
C LEU A 306 -4.92 -27.58 -2.67
N VAL A 307 -4.15 -27.76 -3.75
CA VAL A 307 -3.51 -29.03 -4.10
C VAL A 307 -2.58 -29.47 -2.98
N GLU A 308 -1.74 -28.57 -2.46
CA GLU A 308 -0.85 -28.87 -1.35
C GLU A 308 -1.61 -29.25 -0.07
N ALA A 309 -2.76 -28.61 0.21
CA ALA A 309 -3.60 -28.99 1.35
C ALA A 309 -4.21 -30.40 1.17
N VAL A 310 -4.72 -30.71 -0.02
CA VAL A 310 -5.29 -32.04 -0.34
C VAL A 310 -4.20 -33.11 -0.30
N GLU A 311 -3.01 -32.85 -0.85
CA GLU A 311 -1.85 -33.75 -0.80
C GLU A 311 -1.38 -34.03 0.64
N ARG A 312 -1.55 -33.06 1.56
CA ARG A 312 -1.31 -33.23 3.00
C ARG A 312 -2.45 -33.96 3.73
N GLY A 313 -3.49 -34.39 3.03
CA GLY A 313 -4.63 -35.11 3.59
C GLY A 313 -5.68 -34.23 4.26
N VAL A 314 -5.66 -32.91 4.02
CA VAL A 314 -6.73 -32.02 4.48
C VAL A 314 -7.96 -32.25 3.60
N ARG A 315 -9.14 -32.52 4.21
CA ARG A 315 -10.37 -32.87 3.47
C ARG A 315 -11.37 -31.73 3.32
N GLU A 316 -11.19 -30.62 4.03
CA GLU A 316 -11.96 -29.38 3.81
C GLU A 316 -11.12 -28.16 4.18
N GLY A 317 -11.42 -27.02 3.55
CA GLY A 317 -10.70 -25.79 3.83
C GLY A 317 -11.30 -24.58 3.13
N SER A 318 -10.76 -23.41 3.44
CA SER A 318 -11.11 -22.17 2.75
C SER A 318 -9.85 -21.32 2.52
N SER A 319 -9.92 -20.48 1.50
CA SER A 319 -8.90 -19.49 1.20
C SER A 319 -9.57 -18.14 1.01
N SER A 320 -9.13 -17.18 1.81
CA SER A 320 -9.59 -15.80 1.77
C SER A 320 -8.44 -14.81 1.58
N LYS A 321 -7.33 -15.24 0.97
CA LYS A 321 -6.14 -14.39 0.81
C LYS A 321 -6.51 -13.13 0.02
N GLY A 322 -6.04 -11.96 0.44
CA GLY A 322 -6.51 -10.65 -0.06
C GLY A 322 -6.18 -10.33 -1.52
N HIS A 323 -5.30 -11.12 -2.15
CA HIS A 323 -4.99 -11.02 -3.59
C HIS A 323 -5.92 -11.83 -4.49
N GLN A 324 -6.72 -12.74 -3.94
CA GLN A 324 -7.58 -13.59 -4.74
C GLN A 324 -8.79 -12.80 -5.23
N GLU A 325 -9.21 -13.01 -6.48
CA GLU A 325 -10.38 -12.33 -7.04
C GLU A 325 -11.70 -12.83 -6.42
N ALA A 326 -11.66 -13.99 -5.78
CA ALA A 326 -12.78 -14.59 -5.07
C ALA A 326 -12.35 -15.08 -3.67
N VAL A 327 -13.33 -15.21 -2.78
CA VAL A 327 -13.21 -16.07 -1.59
C VAL A 327 -13.60 -17.47 -2.05
N TRP A 328 -12.88 -18.48 -1.55
CA TRP A 328 -13.12 -19.86 -1.92
C TRP A 328 -13.24 -20.75 -0.68
N ALA A 329 -14.11 -21.74 -0.76
CA ALA A 329 -14.12 -22.89 0.12
C ALA A 329 -14.12 -24.17 -0.69
N TRP A 330 -13.57 -25.23 -0.13
CA TRP A 330 -13.50 -26.51 -0.80
C TRP A 330 -13.70 -27.66 0.18
N LYS A 331 -14.18 -28.78 -0.36
CA LYS A 331 -14.37 -30.04 0.38
C LYS A 331 -14.13 -31.25 -0.53
N VAL A 332 -13.41 -32.25 -0.02
CA VAL A 332 -13.23 -33.54 -0.66
C VAL A 332 -14.39 -34.45 -0.27
N LEU A 333 -15.15 -34.89 -1.25
CA LEU A 333 -16.31 -35.77 -1.08
C LEU A 333 -15.86 -37.22 -0.80
N PRO A 334 -16.76 -38.10 -0.31
CA PRO A 334 -16.45 -39.51 -0.04
C PRO A 334 -15.93 -40.30 -1.26
N ASP A 335 -16.23 -39.84 -2.47
CA ASP A 335 -15.78 -40.42 -3.73
C ASP A 335 -14.49 -39.78 -4.29
N GLU A 336 -13.75 -39.06 -3.43
CA GLU A 336 -12.49 -38.37 -3.70
C GLU A 336 -12.58 -37.21 -4.71
N ARG A 337 -13.79 -36.78 -5.09
CA ARG A 337 -13.97 -35.56 -5.88
C ARG A 337 -13.89 -34.31 -5.03
N LEU A 338 -13.51 -33.20 -5.66
CA LEU A 338 -13.40 -31.91 -4.99
C LEU A 338 -14.60 -31.04 -5.32
N LEU A 339 -15.37 -30.66 -4.31
CA LEU A 339 -16.40 -29.63 -4.44
C LEU A 339 -15.82 -28.28 -4.03
N VAL A 340 -15.90 -27.30 -4.92
CA VAL A 340 -15.37 -25.96 -4.71
C VAL A 340 -16.51 -24.94 -4.79
N ALA A 341 -16.61 -24.08 -3.79
CA ALA A 341 -17.48 -22.91 -3.78
C ALA A 341 -16.61 -21.66 -3.89
N SER A 342 -17.07 -20.67 -4.66
CA SER A 342 -16.38 -19.38 -4.77
C SER A 342 -17.33 -18.21 -4.90
N ILE A 343 -17.02 -17.13 -4.19
CA ILE A 343 -17.71 -15.86 -4.29
C ILE A 343 -16.72 -14.81 -4.81
N PRO A 344 -16.96 -14.25 -6.01
CA PRO A 344 -16.18 -13.13 -6.51
C PRO A 344 -16.20 -11.96 -5.51
N ARG A 345 -15.03 -11.45 -5.13
CA ARG A 345 -14.91 -10.31 -4.20
C ARG A 345 -15.57 -9.06 -4.74
N GLU A 346 -15.68 -8.91 -6.06
CA GLU A 346 -16.44 -7.81 -6.66
C GLU A 346 -17.91 -7.85 -6.25
N ALA A 347 -18.49 -9.05 -6.13
CA ALA A 347 -19.86 -9.24 -5.65
C ALA A 347 -20.01 -9.02 -4.13
N LEU A 348 -18.99 -9.36 -3.34
CA LEU A 348 -18.92 -8.97 -1.93
C LEU A 348 -18.86 -7.43 -1.79
N ARG A 349 -18.05 -6.77 -2.63
CA ARG A 349 -17.84 -5.32 -2.60
C ARG A 349 -19.05 -4.52 -3.06
N SER A 350 -19.77 -4.94 -4.10
CA SER A 350 -20.99 -4.26 -4.56
C SER A 350 -22.06 -4.26 -3.46
N SER A 351 -22.19 -5.37 -2.75
CA SER A 351 -23.09 -5.52 -1.60
C SER A 351 -22.67 -4.62 -0.42
N LEU A 352 -21.37 -4.51 -0.15
CA LEU A 352 -20.84 -3.57 0.84
C LEU A 352 -20.97 -2.11 0.42
N ALA A 353 -20.90 -1.79 -0.87
CA ALA A 353 -21.09 -0.43 -1.36
C ALA A 353 -22.51 0.07 -1.09
N GLY A 354 -23.52 -0.80 -1.22
CA GLY A 354 -24.89 -0.52 -0.79
C GLY A 354 -24.97 -0.22 0.72
N LEU A 355 -24.27 -1.02 1.55
CA LEU A 355 -24.21 -0.84 3.00
C LEU A 355 -23.44 0.44 3.43
N ARG A 356 -22.40 0.82 2.68
CA ARG A 356 -21.64 2.06 2.89
C ARG A 356 -22.45 3.31 2.58
N LEU A 357 -23.34 3.26 1.60
CA LEU A 357 -24.21 4.39 1.26
C LEU A 357 -25.24 4.65 2.36
N VAL A 358 -25.66 3.61 3.07
CA VAL A 358 -26.56 3.69 4.23
C VAL A 358 -25.84 4.16 5.49
N LEU A 359 -24.63 3.64 5.77
CA LEU A 359 -23.84 4.02 6.96
C LEU A 359 -23.14 5.38 6.82
N GLY A 360 -22.79 5.80 5.60
CA GLY A 360 -22.21 7.12 5.32
C GLY A 360 -23.18 8.29 5.46
N ILE A 361 -24.47 8.03 5.68
CA ILE A 361 -25.49 9.04 6.03
C ILE A 361 -25.58 9.23 7.56
N VAL A 362 -24.97 8.32 8.35
CA VAL A 362 -25.09 8.28 9.82
C VAL A 362 -23.83 8.80 10.55
N ILE A 363 -22.74 9.09 9.82
CA ILE A 363 -21.55 9.82 10.32
C ILE A 363 -21.55 11.19 9.66
#